data_AF-A0A699RJ34-F1
#
_entry.id   AF-A0A699RJ34-F1
#
_cell.length_a   1.000
_cell.length_b   1.000
_cell.length_c   1.000
_cell.angle_alpha   90.00
_cell.angle_beta   90.00
_cell.angle_gamma   90.00
#
_symmetry.space_group_name_H-M   'P 1'
#
loop_
_entity.id
_entity.type
_entity.pdbx_description
1 polymer ?
#
loop_
_entity_poly.entity_id
_entity_poly.type
_entity_poly.pdbx_seq_one_letter_code
_entity_poly.pdbx_strand_id
1 'polypeptide(L)'
;DAALTWWNSQIRSLGPDAYSMAWEVLKRKIMDKYCSQGEIKKLEIKLWNLKVKGNDVPVYTECFQNLTLICTKFVANETEKIDKYVGELPDNIYGSVKPSKTKTLDETIELANDLMDQKLRTYAERQTNNKRKGANTKGNGCFECGAPGHFKRDCPKLKNKDEGNVNAQGWMYAVGNAEKKGNASWDLDFNVIM
;
A
#
# COMPACT_ATOMS: atom_id res chain seq x y z
N ASP A 1 10.73 -14.15 36.56
CA ASP A 1 11.89 -14.55 37.37
C ASP A 1 13.12 -15.01 36.57
N ALA A 2 12.96 -15.83 35.52
CA ALA A 2 14.09 -16.33 34.72
C ALA A 2 14.99 -15.25 34.08
N ALA A 3 14.43 -14.11 33.66
CA ALA A 3 15.19 -12.99 33.11
C ALA A 3 16.10 -12.30 34.13
N LEU A 4 15.57 -12.02 35.32
CA LEU A 4 16.31 -11.42 36.42
C LEU A 4 17.45 -12.34 36.90
N THR A 5 17.18 -13.63 37.04
CA THR A 5 18.19 -14.63 37.42
C THR A 5 19.31 -14.73 36.40
N TRP A 6 18.99 -14.70 35.09
CA TRP A 6 20.00 -14.68 34.05
C TRP A 6 20.85 -13.41 34.09
N TRP A 7 20.24 -12.24 34.22
CA TRP A 7 20.94 -10.96 34.27
C TRP A 7 21.89 -10.89 35.49
N ASN A 8 21.42 -11.32 36.66
CA ASN A 8 22.25 -11.41 37.86
C ASN A 8 23.44 -12.36 37.67
N SER A 9 23.27 -13.46 36.91
CA SER A 9 24.40 -14.33 36.54
C SER A 9 25.39 -13.65 35.59
N GLN A 10 24.93 -12.80 34.67
CA GLN A 10 25.82 -12.02 33.80
C GLN A 10 26.63 -11.00 34.60
N ILE A 11 25.99 -10.27 35.53
CA ILE A 11 26.66 -9.32 36.43
C ILE A 11 27.74 -10.02 37.25
N ARG A 12 27.44 -11.21 37.82
CA ARG A 12 28.42 -11.97 38.60
C ARG A 12 29.61 -12.45 37.75
N SER A 13 29.37 -12.79 36.49
CA SER A 13 30.41 -13.29 35.58
C SER A 13 31.29 -12.18 35.02
N LEU A 14 30.73 -11.00 34.74
CA LEU A 14 31.43 -9.89 34.09
C LEU A 14 31.94 -8.84 35.11
N GLY A 15 31.41 -8.84 36.33
CA GLY A 15 31.83 -7.92 37.37
C GLY A 15 31.56 -6.44 36.99
N PRO A 16 32.49 -5.51 37.27
CA PRO A 16 32.35 -4.11 36.89
C PRO A 16 32.12 -3.88 35.39
N ASP A 17 32.66 -4.78 34.55
CA ASP A 17 32.52 -4.69 33.09
C ASP A 17 31.07 -4.94 32.61
N ALA A 18 30.23 -5.54 33.45
CA ALA A 18 28.80 -5.69 33.17
C ALA A 18 28.10 -4.34 33.01
N TYR A 19 28.53 -3.33 33.79
CA TYR A 19 27.91 -2.01 33.85
C TYR A 19 28.50 -1.03 32.82
N SER A 20 29.70 -1.30 32.32
CA SER A 20 30.35 -0.53 31.24
C SER A 20 30.11 -1.13 29.84
N MET A 21 29.37 -2.23 29.76
CA MET A 21 29.02 -2.90 28.51
C MET A 21 28.23 -1.98 27.57
N ALA A 22 28.65 -1.95 26.30
CA ALA A 22 27.92 -1.25 25.25
C ALA A 22 26.51 -1.86 25.03
N TRP A 23 25.52 -1.01 24.75
CA TRP A 23 24.14 -1.40 24.53
C TRP A 23 23.98 -2.50 23.45
N GLU A 24 24.75 -2.42 22.36
CA GLU A 24 24.72 -3.42 21.29
C GLU A 24 25.16 -4.82 21.76
N VAL A 25 26.09 -4.90 22.71
CA VAL A 25 26.55 -6.16 23.28
C VAL A 25 25.49 -6.74 24.21
N LEU A 26 24.83 -5.90 25.01
CA LEU A 26 23.72 -6.31 25.86
C LEU A 26 22.54 -6.82 25.02
N LYS A 27 22.13 -6.07 24.00
CA LYS A 27 21.08 -6.44 23.05
C LYS A 27 21.37 -7.80 22.42
N ARG A 28 22.61 -8.04 22.00
CA ARG A 28 23.06 -9.33 21.46
C ARG A 28 22.94 -10.47 22.47
N LYS A 29 23.38 -10.27 23.71
CA LYS A 29 23.28 -11.29 24.78
C LYS A 29 21.84 -11.66 25.10
N ILE A 30 20.94 -10.68 25.12
CA ILE A 30 19.50 -10.91 25.31
C ILE A 30 18.94 -11.70 24.13
N MET A 31 19.23 -11.28 22.90
CA MET A 31 18.79 -12.01 21.71
C MET A 31 19.30 -13.46 21.68
N ASP A 32 20.56 -13.71 22.05
CA ASP A 32 21.11 -15.07 22.09
C ASP A 32 20.46 -15.95 23.15
N LYS A 33 20.04 -15.36 24.27
CA LYS A 33 19.46 -16.10 25.38
C LYS A 33 17.97 -16.40 25.18
N TYR A 34 17.23 -15.44 24.62
CA TYR A 34 15.77 -15.46 24.60
C TYR A 34 15.17 -15.65 23.21
N CYS A 35 15.89 -15.35 22.13
CA CYS A 35 15.43 -15.63 20.78
C CYS A 35 16.08 -16.92 20.29
N SER A 36 15.31 -18.01 20.22
CA SER A 36 15.88 -19.25 19.70
C SER A 36 16.27 -19.09 18.23
N GLN A 37 17.38 -19.72 17.82
CA GLN A 37 17.79 -19.68 16.42
C GLN A 37 16.71 -20.26 15.49
N GLY A 38 15.86 -21.18 15.98
CA GLY A 38 14.70 -21.70 15.26
C GLY A 38 13.60 -20.65 15.04
N GLU A 39 13.30 -19.82 16.03
CA GLU A 39 12.33 -18.72 15.89
C GLU A 39 12.85 -17.64 14.95
N ILE A 40 14.13 -17.28 15.04
CA ILE A 40 14.76 -16.33 14.12
C ILE A 40 14.68 -16.86 12.69
N LYS A 41 14.97 -18.14 12.45
CA LYS A 41 14.81 -18.78 11.13
C LYS A 41 13.37 -18.75 10.63
N LYS A 42 12.37 -18.92 11.51
CA LYS A 42 10.95 -18.79 11.12
C LYS A 42 10.62 -17.37 10.68
N LEU A 43 11.13 -16.35 11.38
CA LEU A 43 10.95 -14.95 11.01
C LEU A 43 11.66 -14.61 9.71
N GLU A 44 12.85 -15.17 9.47
CA GLU A 44 13.57 -15.05 8.20
C GLU A 44 12.78 -15.65 7.04
N ILE A 45 12.25 -16.87 7.20
CA ILE A 45 11.36 -17.48 6.19
C ILE A 45 10.13 -16.59 5.94
N LYS A 46 9.56 -15.98 6.99
CA LYS A 46 8.46 -15.01 6.82
C LYS A 46 8.89 -13.77 6.05
N LEU A 47 10.07 -13.22 6.32
CA LEU A 47 10.63 -12.06 5.60
C LEU A 47 10.81 -12.37 4.11
N TRP A 48 11.40 -13.51 3.77
CA TRP A 48 11.62 -13.92 2.38
C TRP A 48 10.33 -14.24 1.63
N ASN A 49 9.28 -14.67 2.34
CA ASN A 49 7.94 -14.90 1.77
C ASN A 49 7.01 -13.69 1.86
N LEU A 50 7.46 -12.56 2.39
CA LEU A 50 6.66 -11.34 2.48
C LEU A 50 6.37 -10.82 1.07
N LYS A 51 5.10 -10.53 0.79
CA LYS A 51 4.61 -9.98 -0.49
C LYS A 51 3.64 -8.84 -0.23
N VAL A 52 3.69 -7.79 -1.04
CA VAL A 52 2.67 -6.74 -1.00
C VAL A 52 1.33 -7.34 -1.44
N LYS A 53 0.30 -7.21 -0.61
CA LYS A 53 -1.08 -7.57 -0.97
C LYS A 53 -1.86 -6.30 -1.26
N GLY A 54 -2.37 -6.17 -2.49
CA GLY A 54 -3.11 -4.97 -2.90
C GLY A 54 -2.20 -3.76 -3.12
N ASN A 55 -2.62 -2.59 -2.62
CA ASN A 55 -1.88 -1.32 -2.75
C ASN A 55 -1.32 -0.81 -1.41
N ASP A 56 -1.28 -1.63 -0.36
CA ASP A 56 -0.91 -1.21 0.99
C ASP A 56 0.60 -1.31 1.25
N VAL A 57 1.38 -0.56 0.48
CA VAL A 57 2.84 -0.46 0.66
C VAL A 57 3.25 0.07 2.05
N PRO A 58 2.51 0.97 2.74
CA PRO A 58 2.87 1.38 4.10
C PRO A 58 2.85 0.21 5.09
N VAL A 59 1.81 -0.63 5.04
CA VAL A 59 1.68 -1.82 5.91
C VAL A 59 2.79 -2.82 5.61
N TYR A 60 3.10 -3.03 4.33
CA TYR A 60 4.23 -3.87 3.92
C TYR A 60 5.57 -3.33 4.44
N THR A 61 5.78 -2.01 4.35
CA THR A 61 7.02 -1.35 4.77
C THR A 61 7.24 -1.49 6.27
N GLU A 62 6.21 -1.27 7.08
CA GLU A 62 6.27 -1.46 8.53
C GLU A 62 6.60 -2.93 8.89
N CYS A 63 5.93 -3.88 8.24
CA CYS A 63 6.21 -5.30 8.43
C CYS A 63 7.65 -5.67 8.04
N PHE A 64 8.13 -5.13 6.92
CA PHE A 64 9.47 -5.37 6.40
C PHE A 64 10.56 -4.81 7.34
N GLN A 65 10.40 -3.58 7.84
CA GLN A 65 11.34 -2.96 8.78
C GLN A 65 11.38 -3.74 10.11
N ASN A 66 10.22 -4.12 10.65
CA ASN A 66 10.14 -4.91 11.90
C ASN A 66 10.82 -6.27 11.77
N LEU A 67 10.57 -6.99 10.68
CA LEU A 67 11.21 -8.29 10.42
C LEU A 67 12.73 -8.14 10.19
N THR A 68 13.15 -7.10 9.46
CA THR A 68 14.57 -6.81 9.19
C THR A 68 15.34 -6.47 10.46
N LEU A 69 14.71 -5.72 11.37
CA LEU A 69 15.29 -5.34 12.67
C LEU A 69 15.57 -6.57 13.55
N ILE A 70 14.65 -7.53 13.56
CA ILE A 70 14.79 -8.77 14.33
C ILE A 70 15.79 -9.73 13.65
N CYS A 71 15.79 -9.78 12.32
CA CYS A 71 16.67 -10.62 11.51
C CYS A 71 18.05 -9.98 11.22
N THR A 72 18.49 -9.02 12.04
CA THR A 72 19.73 -8.23 11.85
C THR A 72 21.00 -9.07 11.68
N LYS A 73 21.01 -10.32 12.16
CA LYS A 73 22.13 -11.26 11.97
C LYS A 73 22.20 -11.93 10.59
N PHE A 74 21.11 -11.94 9.83
CA PHE A 74 20.98 -12.70 8.58
C PHE A 74 20.88 -11.80 7.36
N VAL A 75 20.22 -10.64 7.47
CA VAL A 75 20.26 -9.63 6.41
C VAL A 75 21.39 -8.65 6.72
N ALA A 76 22.62 -9.10 6.44
CA ALA A 76 23.85 -8.41 6.85
C ALA A 76 24.19 -7.21 5.95
N ASN A 77 23.76 -7.22 4.69
CA ASN A 77 24.05 -6.17 3.73
C ASN A 77 22.83 -5.30 3.42
N GLU A 78 23.08 -4.02 3.20
CA GLU A 78 22.05 -3.04 2.88
C GLU A 78 21.48 -3.25 1.47
N THR A 79 22.30 -3.75 0.55
CA THR A 79 21.91 -4.04 -0.84
C THR A 79 20.90 -5.18 -0.95
N GLU A 80 21.03 -6.31 -0.22
CA GLU A 80 20.01 -7.37 -0.28
C GLU A 80 18.71 -6.95 0.39
N LYS A 81 18.76 -6.08 1.42
CA LYS A 81 17.55 -5.46 2.00
C LYS A 81 16.79 -4.68 0.95
N ILE A 82 17.51 -3.83 0.22
CA ILE A 82 16.94 -3.01 -0.85
C ILE A 82 16.38 -3.91 -1.95
N ASP A 83 17.15 -4.88 -2.44
CA ASP A 83 16.70 -5.78 -3.51
C ASP A 83 15.47 -6.59 -3.12
N LYS A 84 15.41 -7.09 -1.88
CA LYS A 84 14.25 -7.82 -1.38
C LYS A 84 13.04 -6.90 -1.21
N TYR A 85 13.23 -5.69 -0.68
CA TYR A 85 12.15 -4.71 -0.53
C TYR A 85 11.57 -4.33 -1.88
N VAL A 86 12.44 -3.93 -2.82
CA VAL A 86 12.07 -3.50 -4.17
C VAL A 86 11.41 -4.65 -4.94
N GLY A 87 11.96 -5.87 -4.85
CA GLY A 87 11.48 -7.03 -5.59
C GLY A 87 10.02 -7.43 -5.33
N GLU A 88 9.43 -7.01 -4.22
CA GLU A 88 8.04 -7.30 -3.87
C GLU A 88 7.11 -6.08 -3.98
N LEU A 89 7.65 -4.92 -4.39
CA LEU A 89 6.82 -3.74 -4.68
C LEU A 89 5.92 -4.03 -5.89
N PRO A 90 4.70 -3.46 -5.93
CA PRO A 90 3.83 -3.62 -7.09
C PRO A 90 4.51 -3.09 -8.36
N ASP A 91 4.30 -3.74 -9.50
CA ASP A 91 4.99 -3.47 -10.78
C ASP A 91 5.02 -1.99 -11.17
N ASN A 92 3.93 -1.29 -10.84
CA ASN A 92 3.74 0.10 -11.15
C ASN A 92 4.69 1.03 -10.37
N ILE A 93 5.23 0.61 -9.21
CA ILE A 93 6.23 1.33 -8.40
C ILE A 93 7.62 0.73 -8.66
N TYR A 94 7.71 -0.60 -8.73
CA TYR A 94 8.96 -1.33 -8.99
C TYR A 94 9.75 -0.78 -10.18
N GLY A 95 9.07 -0.53 -11.31
CA GLY A 95 9.69 0.01 -12.52
C GLY A 95 10.32 1.40 -12.36
N SER A 96 9.89 2.17 -11.36
CA SER A 96 10.39 3.51 -11.06
C SER A 96 11.42 3.52 -9.93
N VAL A 97 11.33 2.59 -8.98
CA VAL A 97 12.28 2.48 -7.85
C VAL A 97 13.56 1.75 -8.25
N LYS A 98 13.48 0.66 -9.02
CA LYS A 98 14.68 -0.13 -9.37
C LYS A 98 15.80 0.68 -10.09
N PRO A 99 15.50 1.65 -10.97
CA PRO A 99 16.53 2.44 -11.64
C PRO A 99 17.21 3.49 -10.75
N SER A 100 16.59 3.92 -9.64
CA SER A 100 17.10 5.05 -8.85
C SER A 100 18.32 4.71 -8.00
N LYS A 101 18.70 3.42 -7.90
CA LYS A 101 19.94 2.95 -7.24
C LYS A 101 20.18 3.62 -5.89
N THR A 102 19.16 3.60 -5.05
CA THR A 102 19.21 4.08 -3.68
C THR A 102 20.31 3.37 -2.89
N LYS A 103 20.97 4.10 -2.00
CA LYS A 103 22.10 3.57 -1.22
C LYS A 103 21.63 2.98 0.09
N THR A 104 20.52 3.50 0.62
CA THR A 104 19.95 3.06 1.90
C THR A 104 18.53 2.55 1.74
N LEU A 105 18.11 1.70 2.67
CA LEU A 105 16.74 1.20 2.71
C LEU A 105 15.74 2.35 2.93
N ASP A 106 16.10 3.33 3.77
CA ASP A 106 15.23 4.46 4.10
C ASP A 106 14.98 5.37 2.89
N GLU A 107 16.02 5.67 2.10
CA GLU A 107 15.87 6.40 0.82
C GLU A 107 14.94 5.66 -0.15
N THR A 108 15.00 4.32 -0.15
CA THR A 108 14.16 3.48 -1.00
C THR A 108 12.70 3.53 -0.58
N ILE A 109 12.45 3.49 0.73
CA ILE A 109 11.12 3.58 1.33
C ILE A 109 10.49 4.95 1.06
N GLU A 110 11.25 6.02 1.25
CA GLU A 110 10.79 7.39 0.98
C GLU A 110 10.38 7.54 -0.49
N LEU A 111 11.24 7.08 -1.41
CA LEU A 111 10.95 7.12 -2.85
C LEU A 111 9.73 6.27 -3.24
N ALA A 112 9.55 5.10 -2.63
CA ALA A 112 8.37 4.27 -2.87
C ALA A 112 7.07 4.96 -2.40
N ASN A 113 7.11 5.62 -1.24
CA ASN A 113 5.97 6.39 -0.71
C ASN A 113 5.65 7.61 -1.58
N ASP A 114 6.66 8.38 -1.98
CA ASP A 114 6.50 9.54 -2.86
C ASP A 114 5.84 9.18 -4.19
N LEU A 115 6.24 8.05 -4.78
CA LEU A 115 5.66 7.54 -6.02
C LEU A 115 4.18 7.15 -5.87
N MET A 116 3.78 6.60 -4.73
CA MET A 116 2.36 6.33 -4.44
C MET A 116 1.57 7.61 -4.32
N ASP A 117 2.09 8.56 -3.55
CA ASP A 117 1.46 9.86 -3.33
C ASP A 117 1.31 10.63 -4.64
N GLN A 118 2.33 10.60 -5.49
CA GLN A 118 2.28 11.20 -6.82
C GLN A 118 1.16 10.59 -7.69
N LYS A 119 0.94 9.27 -7.59
CA LYS A 119 -0.15 8.61 -8.32
C LYS A 119 -1.53 8.96 -7.78
N LEU A 120 -1.68 9.02 -6.45
CA LEU A 120 -2.93 9.46 -5.81
C LEU A 120 -3.28 10.89 -6.26
N ARG A 121 -2.29 11.80 -6.28
CA ARG A 121 -2.44 13.16 -6.81
C ARG A 121 -2.86 13.16 -8.28
N THR A 122 -2.18 12.39 -9.13
CA THR A 122 -2.49 12.29 -10.56
C THR A 122 -3.91 11.76 -10.82
N TYR A 123 -4.36 10.76 -10.06
CA TYR A 123 -5.71 10.21 -10.20
C TYR A 123 -6.79 11.24 -9.80
N ALA A 124 -6.59 11.95 -8.70
CA ALA A 124 -7.48 13.03 -8.27
C ALA A 124 -7.56 14.18 -9.28
N GLU A 125 -6.44 14.55 -9.91
CA GLU A 125 -6.38 15.55 -10.97
C GLU A 125 -7.14 15.11 -12.24
N ARG A 126 -7.05 13.84 -12.63
CA ARG A 126 -7.82 13.31 -13.77
C ARG A 126 -9.33 13.31 -13.48
N GLN A 127 -9.74 12.97 -12.26
CA GLN A 127 -11.13 13.03 -11.81
C GLN A 127 -11.69 14.47 -11.89
N THR A 128 -10.94 15.46 -11.41
CA THR A 128 -11.37 16.87 -11.44
C THR A 128 -11.38 17.44 -12.86
N ASN A 129 -10.41 17.10 -13.70
CA ASN A 129 -10.39 17.51 -15.11
C ASN A 129 -11.55 16.90 -15.92
N ASN A 130 -11.89 15.63 -15.67
CA ASN A 130 -13.04 14.99 -16.31
C ASN A 130 -14.37 15.63 -15.86
N LYS A 131 -14.49 16.03 -14.58
CA LYS A 131 -15.66 16.76 -14.06
C LYS A 131 -15.78 18.17 -14.68
N ARG A 132 -14.67 18.89 -14.86
CA ARG A 132 -14.65 20.19 -15.56
C ARG A 132 -15.04 20.06 -17.05
N LYS A 133 -14.63 18.98 -17.72
CA LYS A 133 -15.04 18.68 -19.10
C LYS A 133 -16.52 18.30 -19.19
N GLY A 134 -17.05 17.51 -18.25
CA GLY A 134 -18.47 17.15 -18.20
C GLY A 134 -19.40 18.34 -17.94
N ALA A 135 -18.96 19.33 -17.15
CA ALA A 135 -19.71 20.56 -16.92
C ALA A 135 -19.67 21.55 -18.11
N ASN A 136 -18.68 21.44 -19.00
CA ASN A 136 -18.53 22.31 -20.17
C ASN A 136 -19.16 21.75 -21.45
N THR A 137 -19.79 20.56 -21.41
CA THR A 137 -20.78 20.15 -22.41
C THR A 137 -22.10 20.90 -22.19
N LYS A 138 -22.04 22.25 -22.24
CA LYS A 138 -23.20 23.12 -22.34
C LYS A 138 -23.66 23.15 -23.81
N GLY A 139 -23.93 21.96 -24.34
CA GLY A 139 -24.47 21.73 -25.68
C GLY A 139 -25.96 21.37 -25.61
N ASN A 140 -26.69 21.86 -24.61
CA ASN A 140 -28.14 21.61 -24.46
C ASN A 140 -28.94 22.66 -25.24
N GLY A 141 -28.56 22.88 -26.49
CA GLY A 141 -29.30 23.69 -27.44
C GLY A 141 -29.89 22.82 -28.53
N CYS A 142 -31.00 23.26 -29.11
CA CYS A 142 -31.62 22.58 -30.23
C CYS A 142 -30.65 22.56 -31.42
N PHE A 143 -30.27 21.37 -31.90
CA PHE A 143 -29.37 21.22 -33.05
C PHE A 143 -29.91 21.82 -34.36
N GLU A 144 -31.22 22.05 -34.46
CA GLU A 144 -31.84 22.67 -35.63
C GLU A 144 -31.79 24.21 -35.59
N CYS A 145 -32.04 24.81 -34.41
CA CYS A 145 -32.25 26.25 -34.28
C CYS A 145 -31.20 26.96 -33.42
N GLY A 146 -30.27 26.22 -32.82
CA GLY A 146 -29.18 26.71 -31.98
C GLY A 146 -29.61 27.24 -30.61
N ALA A 147 -30.90 27.32 -30.31
CA ALA A 147 -31.39 27.95 -29.08
C ALA A 147 -31.19 27.03 -27.87
N PRO A 148 -30.62 27.55 -26.75
CA PRO A 148 -30.48 26.79 -25.51
C PRO A 148 -31.85 26.56 -24.84
N GLY A 149 -31.97 25.50 -24.05
CA GLY A 149 -33.12 25.28 -23.16
C GLY A 149 -34.20 24.33 -23.69
N HIS A 150 -34.04 23.75 -24.89
CA HIS A 150 -34.90 22.68 -25.39
C HIS A 150 -34.14 21.76 -26.36
N PHE A 151 -34.57 20.51 -26.49
CA PHE A 151 -34.01 19.56 -27.46
C PHE A 151 -34.73 19.68 -28.82
N LYS A 152 -34.13 19.10 -29.88
CA LYS A 152 -34.69 19.13 -31.25
C LYS A 152 -36.16 18.69 -31.32
N ARG A 153 -36.57 17.71 -30.50
CA ARG A 153 -37.96 17.19 -30.43
C ARG A 153 -38.98 18.21 -29.91
N ASP A 154 -38.52 19.16 -29.10
CA ASP A 154 -39.35 20.19 -28.50
C ASP A 154 -39.18 21.53 -29.23
N CYS A 155 -38.54 21.54 -30.40
CA CYS A 155 -38.30 22.76 -31.15
C CYS A 155 -39.62 23.35 -31.66
N PRO A 156 -39.99 24.57 -31.23
CA PRO A 156 -41.24 25.20 -31.67
C PRO A 156 -41.30 25.39 -33.19
N LYS A 157 -40.14 25.47 -33.86
CA LYS A 157 -40.00 25.63 -35.31
C LYS A 157 -40.31 24.36 -36.11
N LEU A 158 -40.38 23.18 -35.46
CA LEU A 158 -40.65 21.90 -36.12
C LEU A 158 -42.09 21.40 -35.94
N LYS A 159 -42.93 22.09 -35.15
CA LYS A 159 -44.35 21.75 -35.04
C LYS A 159 -45.13 22.36 -36.20
N ASN A 160 -45.11 21.68 -37.34
CA ASN A 160 -46.18 21.70 -38.32
C ASN A 160 -46.20 20.35 -39.06
N LYS A 161 -47.38 19.70 -38.97
CA LYS A 161 -47.86 18.49 -39.67
C LYS A 161 -47.79 17.16 -38.92
N ASP A 162 -49.00 16.81 -38.47
CA ASP A 162 -49.70 15.54 -38.63
C ASP A 162 -49.36 14.36 -37.70
N GLU A 163 -50.44 13.97 -37.01
CA GLU A 163 -50.73 12.71 -36.33
C GLU A 163 -50.09 11.46 -36.95
N GLY A 164 -49.55 10.58 -36.11
CA GLY A 164 -49.05 9.27 -36.55
C GLY A 164 -48.53 8.38 -35.41
N ASN A 165 -49.44 7.68 -34.77
CA ASN A 165 -49.27 6.43 -34.00
C ASN A 165 -48.25 5.45 -34.61
N VAL A 166 -47.25 4.92 -33.85
CA VAL A 166 -46.93 3.46 -33.73
C VAL A 166 -46.07 3.17 -32.49
N ASN A 167 -46.42 2.08 -31.80
CA ASN A 167 -45.71 1.31 -30.78
C ASN A 167 -44.26 0.88 -31.13
N ALA A 168 -43.38 0.77 -30.12
CA ALA A 168 -42.36 -0.29 -30.06
C ALA A 168 -41.83 -0.50 -28.61
N GLN A 169 -41.86 -1.75 -28.17
CA GLN A 169 -41.38 -2.24 -26.86
C GLN A 169 -39.84 -2.22 -26.79
N GLY A 170 -39.29 -1.60 -25.74
CA GLY A 170 -37.84 -1.56 -25.47
C GLY A 170 -37.45 -2.52 -24.34
N TRP A 171 -36.57 -3.48 -24.65
CA TRP A 171 -35.97 -4.39 -23.67
C TRP A 171 -35.00 -3.63 -22.77
N MET A 172 -35.17 -3.79 -21.45
CA MET A 172 -34.34 -3.16 -20.42
C MET A 172 -33.40 -4.23 -19.84
N TYR A 173 -32.09 -4.15 -20.13
CA TYR A 173 -31.10 -4.99 -19.47
C TYR A 173 -30.75 -4.36 -18.12
N ALA A 174 -30.89 -5.14 -17.04
CA ALA A 174 -30.43 -4.76 -15.72
C ALA A 174 -28.89 -4.84 -15.65
N VAL A 175 -28.23 -3.74 -15.29
CA VAL A 175 -26.83 -3.75 -14.87
C VAL A 175 -26.81 -3.99 -13.36
N GLY A 176 -26.55 -5.24 -12.97
CA GLY A 176 -26.27 -5.60 -11.58
C GLY A 176 -24.85 -5.14 -11.21
N ASN A 177 -24.74 -4.23 -10.25
CA ASN A 177 -23.46 -3.92 -9.62
C ASN A 177 -23.13 -5.00 -8.60
N ALA A 178 -22.05 -5.74 -8.85
CA ALA A 178 -21.47 -6.71 -7.94
C ALA A 178 -20.37 -6.06 -7.08
N GLU A 179 -20.52 -6.29 -5.77
CA GLU A 179 -19.52 -6.51 -4.73
C GLU A 179 -18.49 -5.42 -4.40
N LYS A 180 -18.40 -5.10 -3.10
CA LYS A 180 -17.14 -5.28 -2.36
C LYS A 180 -17.43 -5.90 -0.99
N LYS A 181 -17.13 -7.19 -0.88
CA LYS A 181 -16.95 -7.89 0.39
C LYS A 181 -15.63 -7.40 1.01
N GLY A 182 -15.72 -6.84 2.21
CA GLY A 182 -14.55 -6.50 3.02
C GLY A 182 -13.84 -7.78 3.48
N ASN A 183 -12.55 -7.85 3.25
CA ASN A 183 -11.69 -8.95 3.68
C ASN A 183 -10.76 -8.49 4.81
N ALA A 184 -10.96 -9.16 5.95
CA ALA A 184 -10.05 -9.48 7.05
C ALA A 184 -8.83 -8.56 7.27
N SER A 185 -8.92 -7.81 8.37
CA SER A 185 -7.80 -7.28 9.16
C SER A 185 -6.78 -8.39 9.44
N TRP A 186 -5.50 -8.10 9.23
CA TRP A 186 -4.41 -8.97 9.63
C TRP A 186 -4.16 -8.72 11.12
N ASP A 187 -4.75 -9.55 11.98
CA ASP A 187 -4.38 -9.58 13.40
C ASP A 187 -2.94 -10.07 13.52
N LEU A 188 -2.04 -9.13 13.86
CA LEU A 188 -0.72 -9.45 14.38
C LEU A 188 -0.89 -9.94 15.82
N ASP A 189 -1.18 -11.23 15.95
CA ASP A 189 -1.22 -11.91 17.24
C ASP A 189 0.23 -12.04 17.76
N PHE A 190 0.75 -10.96 18.35
CA PHE A 190 1.99 -10.95 19.14
C PHE A 190 1.74 -11.59 20.51
N ASN A 191 1.28 -12.84 20.53
CA ASN A 191 1.29 -13.65 21.73
C ASN A 191 2.62 -14.41 21.82
N VAL A 192 3.70 -13.69 22.14
CA VAL A 192 4.91 -14.24 22.76
C VAL A 192 5.30 -13.31 23.92
N ILE A 193 4.76 -13.66 25.08
CA ILE A 193 5.18 -13.39 26.46
C ILE A 193 6.43 -12.50 26.60
N MET A 194 6.21 -11.30 27.16
CA MET A 194 7.23 -10.39 27.72
C MET A 194 7.81 -10.95 29.04
#